data_AF-A0A1F5V6W8-F1
#
_entry.id   AF-A0A1F5V6W8-F1
#
_cell.length_a   1.000
_cell.length_b   1.000
_cell.length_c   1.000
_cell.angle_alpha   90.00
_cell.angle_beta   90.00
_cell.angle_gamma   90.00
#
_symmetry.space_group_name_H-M   'P 1'
#
loop_
_entity.id
_entity.type
_entity.pdbx_description
1 polymer ?
#
loop_
_entity_poly.entity_id
_entity_poly.type
_entity_poly.pdbx_seq_one_letter_code
_entity_poly.pdbx_strand_id
1 'polypeptide(L)'
;MSQLNESAVAIYLFAIGEKLFPRDEEKVAHLNGLIEKLDAITEEKEKQQKMKEIMEYVMGENSWTKERYKIVSDLKSSYSIEQNLTLLQEIKAKAKELDVQTGEYEKDFNKLIEFYQKAAQRTFTIVDKTMQLYNLNQGDIIPLSLGAAHTERAITLLKSKEISYVVIKANSFSLDKDPSFLSVEAYQRKHDKLSVDDKGLLGSFLDTRWKPPIVLERVWFKQKSELIYITTIIAREAASGGIPPFDNIKDEISKLNYITIDKQSLKIDNGEVIFKVMGLGENRWTIWVRAAVISPEKQESLEERIKKILDEVKKNEDVSKKKGELEIKKVANNTIAAYSSNRSAIMNIRISG
;
A
#
# COMPACT_ATOMS: atom_id res chain seq x y z
N MET A 1 2.10 18.28 -7.54
CA MET A 1 1.90 17.37 -8.69
C MET A 1 0.43 17.31 -9.12
N SER A 2 -0.59 17.22 -8.25
CA SER A 2 -1.99 17.16 -8.70
C SER A 2 -2.48 18.41 -9.44
N GLN A 3 -2.20 19.62 -8.94
CA GLN A 3 -2.59 20.88 -9.61
C GLN A 3 -1.90 21.06 -10.98
N LEU A 4 -0.64 20.63 -11.10
CA LEU A 4 0.10 20.64 -12.37
C LEU A 4 -0.44 19.60 -13.37
N ASN A 5 -1.01 18.49 -12.86
CA ASN A 5 -1.59 17.45 -13.70
C ASN A 5 -2.99 17.85 -14.19
N GLU A 6 -3.82 18.41 -13.31
CA GLU A 6 -5.13 18.94 -13.69
C GLU A 6 -4.98 20.11 -14.67
N SER A 7 -4.00 20.99 -14.48
CA SER A 7 -3.75 22.11 -15.40
C SER A 7 -3.32 21.63 -16.79
N ALA A 8 -2.37 20.69 -16.88
CA ALA A 8 -1.90 20.20 -18.18
C ALA A 8 -3.01 19.48 -18.98
N VAL A 9 -3.82 18.64 -18.32
CA VAL A 9 -4.93 17.94 -18.98
C VAL A 9 -6.03 18.90 -19.41
N ALA A 10 -6.40 19.85 -18.56
CA ALA A 10 -7.39 20.87 -18.87
C ALA A 10 -6.95 21.74 -20.07
N ILE A 11 -5.67 22.13 -20.12
CA ILE A 11 -5.13 22.93 -21.23
C ILE A 11 -5.17 22.15 -22.55
N TYR A 12 -4.81 20.86 -22.53
CA TYR A 12 -4.92 20.01 -23.71
C TYR A 12 -6.37 19.89 -24.20
N LEU A 13 -7.32 19.64 -23.29
CA LEU A 13 -8.73 19.53 -23.63
C LEU A 13 -9.31 20.86 -24.12
N PHE A 14 -8.90 21.98 -23.53
CA PHE A 14 -9.32 23.31 -23.97
C PHE A 14 -8.80 23.60 -25.38
N ALA A 15 -7.51 23.36 -25.66
CA ALA A 15 -6.92 23.60 -26.97
C ALA A 15 -7.52 22.68 -28.06
N ILE A 16 -7.87 21.44 -27.72
CA ILE A 16 -8.69 20.58 -28.60
C ILE A 16 -10.09 21.18 -28.80
N GLY A 17 -10.72 21.64 -27.71
CA GLY A 17 -12.02 22.30 -27.72
C GLY A 17 -12.05 23.50 -28.65
N GLU A 18 -11.05 24.38 -28.60
CA GLU A 18 -10.91 25.52 -29.51
C GLU A 18 -10.84 25.12 -30.98
N LYS A 19 -10.09 24.07 -31.32
CA LYS A 19 -10.02 23.55 -32.71
C LYS A 19 -11.36 22.99 -33.19
N LEU A 20 -12.11 22.36 -32.28
CA LEU A 20 -13.40 21.74 -32.55
C LEU A 20 -14.59 22.70 -32.35
N PHE A 21 -14.33 23.92 -31.88
CA PHE A 21 -15.37 24.88 -31.53
C PHE A 21 -16.13 25.32 -32.78
N PRO A 22 -17.47 25.28 -32.78
CA PRO A 22 -18.27 25.73 -33.91
C PRO A 22 -18.02 27.22 -34.19
N ARG A 23 -17.80 27.56 -35.46
CA ARG A 23 -17.51 28.95 -35.88
C ARG A 23 -18.74 29.72 -36.36
N ASP A 24 -19.91 29.39 -35.85
CA ASP A 24 -21.10 30.21 -36.09
C ASP A 24 -20.98 31.55 -35.34
N GLU A 25 -21.52 32.61 -35.94
CA GLU A 25 -21.34 33.98 -35.46
C GLU A 25 -21.86 34.18 -34.04
N GLU A 26 -22.97 33.52 -33.69
CA GLU A 26 -23.60 33.62 -32.36
C GLU A 26 -22.67 33.06 -31.28
N LYS A 27 -22.13 31.86 -31.47
CA LYS A 27 -21.25 31.24 -30.48
C LYS A 27 -19.91 31.95 -30.35
N VAL A 28 -19.35 32.44 -31.46
CA VAL A 28 -18.11 33.23 -31.44
C VAL A 28 -18.35 34.57 -30.71
N ALA A 29 -19.46 35.25 -30.98
CA ALA A 29 -19.83 36.48 -30.27
C ALA A 29 -20.00 36.23 -28.76
N HIS A 30 -20.64 35.12 -28.37
CA HIS A 30 -20.77 34.75 -26.97
C HIS A 30 -19.41 34.50 -26.30
N LEU A 31 -18.52 33.73 -26.95
CA LEU A 31 -17.17 33.45 -26.45
C LEU A 31 -16.35 34.75 -26.28
N ASN A 32 -16.38 35.63 -27.28
CA ASN A 32 -15.71 36.93 -27.20
C ASN A 32 -16.26 37.78 -26.04
N GLY A 33 -17.58 37.79 -25.83
CA GLY A 33 -18.19 38.47 -24.69
C GLY A 33 -17.79 37.88 -23.33
N LEU A 34 -17.47 36.58 -23.25
CA LEU A 34 -16.91 35.97 -22.04
C LEU A 34 -15.45 36.39 -21.82
N ILE A 35 -14.65 36.47 -22.90
CA ILE A 35 -13.24 36.89 -22.86
C ILE A 35 -13.11 38.36 -22.45
N GLU A 36 -13.91 39.26 -23.04
CA GLU A 36 -13.92 40.69 -22.66
C GLU A 36 -14.26 40.87 -21.17
N LYS A 37 -15.20 40.07 -20.65
CA LYS A 37 -15.53 40.05 -19.22
C LYS A 37 -14.37 39.54 -18.37
N LEU A 38 -13.62 38.54 -18.84
CA LEU A 38 -12.45 38.02 -18.13
C LEU A 38 -11.36 39.10 -18.02
N ASP A 39 -11.10 39.84 -19.10
CA ASP A 39 -10.07 40.89 -19.14
C ASP A 39 -10.41 42.08 -18.23
N ALA A 40 -11.70 42.34 -18.00
CA ALA A 40 -12.17 43.40 -17.11
C ALA A 40 -12.06 43.06 -15.62
N ILE A 41 -11.91 41.78 -15.24
CA ILE A 41 -11.83 41.37 -13.83
C ILE A 41 -10.43 41.66 -13.29
N THR A 42 -10.34 42.21 -12.07
CA THR A 42 -9.06 42.47 -11.38
C THR A 42 -8.75 41.46 -10.29
N GLU A 43 -9.76 40.87 -9.67
CA GLU A 43 -9.60 39.88 -8.59
C GLU A 43 -9.26 38.48 -9.16
N GLU A 44 -8.18 37.88 -8.66
CA GLU A 44 -7.68 36.58 -9.14
C GLU A 44 -8.70 35.44 -9.00
N LYS A 45 -9.45 35.42 -7.89
CA LYS A 45 -10.47 34.38 -7.65
C LYS A 45 -11.61 34.47 -8.67
N GLU A 46 -12.07 35.68 -8.97
CA GLU A 46 -13.10 35.91 -9.99
C GLU A 46 -12.58 35.57 -11.39
N LYS A 47 -11.30 35.87 -11.70
CA LYS A 47 -10.67 35.44 -12.97
C LYS A 47 -10.67 33.92 -13.12
N GLN A 48 -10.31 33.19 -12.07
CA GLN A 48 -10.31 31.72 -12.10
C GLN A 48 -11.72 31.15 -12.33
N GLN A 49 -12.74 31.74 -11.68
CA GLN A 49 -14.13 31.36 -11.91
C GLN A 49 -14.57 31.64 -13.35
N LYS A 50 -14.20 32.79 -13.90
CA LYS A 50 -14.56 33.16 -15.28
C LYS A 50 -13.82 32.33 -16.32
N MET A 51 -12.56 31.99 -16.07
CA MET A 51 -11.79 31.07 -16.90
C MET A 51 -12.43 29.68 -16.94
N LYS A 52 -12.92 29.19 -15.78
CA LYS A 52 -13.65 27.93 -15.70
C LYS A 52 -14.95 27.96 -16.51
N GLU A 53 -15.69 29.07 -16.48
CA GLU A 53 -16.91 29.26 -17.29
C GLU A 53 -16.59 29.22 -18.80
N ILE A 54 -15.53 29.90 -19.23
CA ILE A 54 -15.07 29.87 -20.63
C ILE A 54 -14.69 28.44 -21.04
N MET A 55 -13.93 27.75 -20.19
CA MET A 55 -13.55 26.35 -20.41
C MET A 55 -14.78 25.44 -20.55
N GLU A 56 -15.73 25.53 -19.61
CA GLU A 56 -16.97 24.74 -19.62
C GLU A 56 -17.81 25.00 -20.87
N TYR A 57 -17.87 26.25 -21.32
CA TYR A 57 -18.56 26.63 -22.55
C TYR A 57 -17.86 26.02 -23.77
N VAL A 58 -16.56 26.29 -23.97
CA VAL A 58 -15.80 25.78 -25.13
C VAL A 58 -15.82 24.26 -25.21
N MET A 59 -15.61 23.57 -24.09
CA MET A 59 -15.63 22.11 -24.06
C MET A 59 -17.05 21.53 -24.17
N GLY A 60 -18.08 22.28 -23.77
CA GLY A 60 -19.48 21.87 -23.81
C GLY A 60 -20.10 21.84 -25.20
N GLU A 61 -19.54 22.61 -26.15
CA GLU A 61 -20.03 22.73 -27.53
C GLU A 61 -19.68 21.54 -28.42
N ASN A 62 -18.71 20.70 -28.04
CA ASN A 62 -18.36 19.48 -28.75
C ASN A 62 -18.56 18.24 -27.87
N SER A 63 -19.24 17.21 -28.40
CA SER A 63 -19.59 16.01 -27.63
C SER A 63 -18.36 15.25 -27.10
N TRP A 64 -17.29 15.18 -27.90
CA TRP A 64 -16.07 14.47 -27.52
C TRP A 64 -15.36 15.19 -26.38
N THR A 65 -15.15 16.51 -26.48
CA THR A 65 -14.52 17.29 -25.39
C THR A 65 -15.38 17.33 -24.16
N LYS A 66 -16.71 17.44 -24.30
CA LYS A 66 -17.64 17.43 -23.18
C LYS A 66 -17.58 16.13 -22.39
N GLU A 67 -17.54 14.99 -23.08
CA GLU A 67 -17.44 13.68 -22.42
C GLU A 67 -16.10 13.52 -21.70
N ARG A 68 -14.98 13.87 -22.33
CA ARG A 68 -13.65 13.73 -21.73
C ARG A 68 -13.45 14.73 -20.59
N TYR A 69 -13.91 15.96 -20.76
CA TYR A 69 -13.89 16.96 -19.69
C TYR A 69 -14.74 16.51 -18.51
N LYS A 70 -15.93 15.93 -18.75
CA LYS A 70 -16.74 15.34 -17.69
C LYS A 70 -15.98 14.23 -16.97
N ILE A 71 -15.32 13.32 -17.70
CA ILE A 71 -14.48 12.28 -17.08
C ILE A 71 -13.37 12.91 -16.23
N VAL A 72 -12.71 13.98 -16.70
CA VAL A 72 -11.63 14.71 -16.00
C VAL A 72 -12.13 15.54 -14.81
N SER A 73 -13.32 16.13 -14.89
CA SER A 73 -13.93 16.90 -13.79
C SER A 73 -14.51 15.98 -12.73
N ASP A 74 -15.07 14.85 -13.16
CA ASP A 74 -15.60 13.78 -12.31
C ASP A 74 -14.47 12.85 -11.82
N LEU A 75 -13.25 13.03 -12.31
CA LEU A 75 -12.01 12.31 -11.94
C LEU A 75 -11.54 12.58 -10.51
N LYS A 76 -12.44 13.14 -9.68
CA LYS A 76 -12.53 12.86 -8.26
C LYS A 76 -12.85 11.37 -8.01
N SER A 77 -12.00 10.48 -8.54
CA SER A 77 -11.30 9.46 -7.75
C SER A 77 -11.67 7.96 -7.84
N SER A 78 -12.45 7.53 -8.84
CA SER A 78 -12.75 6.08 -9.00
C SER A 78 -11.99 5.34 -10.12
N TYR A 79 -11.21 6.02 -10.96
CA TYR A 79 -10.59 5.38 -12.12
C TYR A 79 -9.29 4.65 -11.79
N SER A 80 -9.14 3.44 -12.32
CA SER A 80 -7.89 2.67 -12.31
C SER A 80 -6.75 3.43 -13.00
N ILE A 81 -5.50 3.05 -12.70
CA ILE A 81 -4.31 3.58 -13.37
C ILE A 81 -4.40 3.42 -14.89
N GLU A 82 -4.96 2.31 -15.35
CA GLU A 82 -5.10 1.96 -16.76
C GLU A 82 -6.14 2.83 -17.46
N GLN A 83 -7.28 3.11 -16.80
CA GLN A 83 -8.28 4.01 -17.34
C GLN A 83 -7.74 5.44 -17.47
N ASN A 84 -7.00 5.91 -16.47
CA ASN A 84 -6.31 7.21 -16.53
C ASN A 84 -5.31 7.25 -17.69
N LEU A 85 -4.48 6.22 -17.83
CA LEU A 85 -3.52 6.14 -18.91
C LEU A 85 -4.20 6.15 -20.29
N THR A 86 -5.28 5.38 -20.44
CA THR A 86 -6.06 5.29 -21.68
C THR A 86 -6.64 6.66 -22.05
N LEU A 87 -7.27 7.35 -21.09
CA LEU A 87 -7.81 8.70 -21.28
C LEU A 87 -6.73 9.70 -21.74
N LEU A 88 -5.57 9.69 -21.08
CA LEU A 88 -4.47 10.58 -21.46
C LEU A 88 -3.93 10.29 -22.85
N GLN A 89 -3.84 9.01 -23.23
CA GLN A 89 -3.43 8.60 -24.58
C GLN A 89 -4.46 9.00 -25.63
N GLU A 90 -5.76 8.87 -25.36
CA GLU A 90 -6.83 9.35 -26.23
C GLU A 90 -6.74 10.86 -26.44
N ILE A 91 -6.54 11.64 -25.37
CA ILE A 91 -6.39 13.09 -25.45
C ILE A 91 -5.17 13.46 -26.28
N LYS A 92 -4.02 12.82 -26.06
CA LYS A 92 -2.81 13.07 -26.85
C LYS A 92 -3.01 12.72 -28.33
N ALA A 93 -3.66 11.59 -28.61
CA ALA A 93 -3.94 11.17 -29.98
C ALA A 93 -4.85 12.20 -30.69
N LYS A 94 -5.88 12.68 -30.00
CA LYS A 94 -6.80 13.69 -30.55
C LYS A 94 -6.13 15.04 -30.77
N ALA A 95 -5.28 15.49 -29.84
CA ALA A 95 -4.46 16.69 -30.01
C ALA A 95 -3.58 16.59 -31.27
N LYS A 96 -2.95 15.43 -31.50
CA LYS A 96 -2.13 15.18 -32.69
C LYS A 96 -2.96 15.15 -33.98
N GLU A 97 -4.14 14.53 -33.96
CA GLU A 97 -5.05 14.48 -35.11
C GLU A 97 -5.44 15.89 -35.59
N LEU A 98 -5.63 16.82 -34.65
CA LEU A 98 -6.08 18.19 -34.91
C LEU A 98 -4.94 19.22 -35.01
N ASP A 99 -3.69 18.76 -35.03
CA ASP A 99 -2.48 19.60 -35.01
C ASP A 99 -2.53 20.70 -33.93
N VAL A 100 -2.90 20.30 -32.71
CA VAL A 100 -2.94 21.18 -31.55
C VAL A 100 -1.53 21.35 -31.00
N GLN A 101 -1.09 22.60 -30.91
CA GLN A 101 0.20 22.98 -30.33
C GLN A 101 -0.03 23.48 -28.90
N THR A 102 0.46 22.75 -27.90
CA THR A 102 0.29 23.09 -26.47
C THR A 102 1.56 23.66 -25.83
N GLY A 103 2.61 23.92 -26.62
CA GLY A 103 3.85 24.54 -26.17
C GLY A 103 4.50 23.80 -24.98
N GLU A 104 4.83 24.53 -23.93
CA GLU A 104 5.51 23.98 -22.74
C GLU A 104 4.71 22.91 -21.99
N TYR A 105 3.37 22.94 -22.09
CA TYR A 105 2.50 21.97 -21.42
C TYR A 105 2.60 20.56 -22.01
N GLU A 106 3.12 20.41 -23.24
CA GLU A 106 3.35 19.09 -23.82
C GLU A 106 4.31 18.26 -22.98
N LYS A 107 5.36 18.90 -22.44
CA LYS A 107 6.34 18.23 -21.60
C LYS A 107 5.70 17.69 -20.32
N ASP A 108 4.83 18.47 -19.69
CA ASP A 108 4.17 18.08 -18.45
C ASP A 108 3.09 17.01 -18.68
N PHE A 109 2.34 17.11 -19.78
CA PHE A 109 1.39 16.06 -20.19
C PHE A 109 2.11 14.74 -20.50
N ASN A 110 3.26 14.78 -21.17
CA ASN A 110 4.08 13.59 -21.43
C ASN A 110 4.65 12.96 -20.16
N LYS A 111 5.12 13.78 -19.19
CA LYS A 111 5.53 13.27 -17.87
C LYS A 111 4.37 12.59 -17.15
N LEU A 112 3.15 13.12 -17.29
CA LEU A 112 1.97 12.54 -16.67
C LEU A 112 1.64 11.16 -17.27
N ILE A 113 1.69 11.02 -18.60
CA ILE A 113 1.58 9.72 -19.27
C ILE A 113 2.67 8.77 -18.77
N GLU A 114 3.93 9.21 -18.73
CA GLU A 114 5.06 8.39 -18.28
C GLU A 114 4.86 7.93 -16.82
N PHE A 115 4.35 8.82 -15.96
CA PHE A 115 4.01 8.48 -14.58
C PHE A 115 2.98 7.34 -14.52
N TYR A 116 1.87 7.44 -15.25
CA TYR A 116 0.83 6.40 -15.26
C TYR A 116 1.31 5.11 -15.92
N GLN A 117 2.16 5.17 -16.94
CA GLN A 117 2.81 3.98 -17.51
C GLN A 117 3.67 3.26 -16.48
N LYS A 118 4.52 4.00 -15.76
CA LYS A 118 5.34 3.44 -14.66
C LYS A 118 4.47 2.92 -13.53
N ALA A 119 3.38 3.61 -13.20
CA ALA A 119 2.44 3.18 -12.18
C ALA A 119 1.75 1.86 -12.57
N ALA A 120 1.36 1.69 -13.83
CA ALA A 120 0.76 0.46 -14.34
C ALA A 120 1.74 -0.72 -14.24
N GLN A 121 3.01 -0.49 -14.59
CA GLN A 121 4.08 -1.49 -14.47
C GLN A 121 4.31 -1.94 -13.01
N ARG A 122 4.13 -1.06 -12.03
CA ARG A 122 4.26 -1.45 -10.60
C ARG A 122 3.27 -2.54 -10.22
N THR A 123 2.04 -2.52 -10.76
CA THR A 123 1.05 -3.56 -10.47
C THR A 123 1.54 -4.93 -10.93
N PHE A 124 2.16 -5.02 -12.12
CA PHE A 124 2.74 -6.27 -12.61
C PHE A 124 3.85 -6.78 -11.69
N THR A 125 4.79 -5.91 -11.32
CA THR A 125 5.87 -6.26 -10.40
C THR A 125 5.33 -6.79 -9.07
N ILE A 126 4.30 -6.14 -8.52
CA ILE A 126 3.66 -6.58 -7.27
C ILE A 126 3.08 -7.98 -7.44
N VAL A 127 2.24 -8.20 -8.46
CA VAL A 127 1.60 -9.50 -8.68
C VAL A 127 2.63 -10.58 -8.98
N ASP A 128 3.62 -10.33 -9.82
CA ASP A 128 4.65 -11.33 -10.16
C ASP A 128 5.50 -11.71 -8.95
N LYS A 129 5.86 -10.76 -8.09
CA LYS A 129 6.56 -11.07 -6.82
C LYS A 129 5.66 -11.83 -5.85
N THR A 130 4.38 -11.50 -5.77
CA THR A 130 3.40 -12.29 -5.01
C THR A 130 3.29 -13.71 -5.54
N MET A 131 3.30 -13.91 -6.86
CA MET A 131 3.27 -15.24 -7.47
C MET A 131 4.52 -16.06 -7.19
N GLN A 132 5.70 -15.42 -7.18
CA GLN A 132 6.94 -16.09 -6.75
C GLN A 132 6.81 -16.60 -5.31
N LEU A 133 6.28 -15.77 -4.40
CA LEU A 133 6.02 -16.18 -3.02
C LEU A 133 4.96 -17.28 -2.93
N TYR A 134 3.89 -17.20 -3.73
CA TYR A 134 2.82 -18.21 -3.77
C TYR A 134 3.35 -19.58 -4.17
N ASN A 135 4.17 -19.63 -5.22
CA ASN A 135 4.75 -20.88 -5.70
C ASN A 135 5.72 -21.50 -4.70
N LEU A 136 6.43 -20.67 -3.91
CA LEU A 136 7.33 -21.14 -2.85
C LEU A 136 6.60 -21.60 -1.58
N ASN A 137 5.36 -21.14 -1.36
CA ASN A 137 4.60 -21.38 -0.15
C ASN A 137 3.20 -21.92 -0.49
N GLN A 138 3.14 -23.01 -1.28
CA GLN A 138 1.87 -23.60 -1.70
C GLN A 138 1.01 -23.99 -0.48
N GLY A 139 -0.23 -23.49 -0.45
CA GLY A 139 -1.18 -23.69 0.64
C GLY A 139 -1.22 -22.57 1.70
N ASP A 140 -0.30 -21.61 1.63
CA ASP A 140 -0.29 -20.46 2.53
C ASP A 140 -1.13 -19.28 2.00
N ILE A 141 -1.70 -18.51 2.93
CA ILE A 141 -2.36 -17.24 2.61
C ILE A 141 -1.28 -16.17 2.48
N ILE A 142 -1.22 -15.52 1.32
CA ILE A 142 -0.28 -14.42 1.10
C ILE A 142 -1.02 -13.09 1.24
N PRO A 143 -0.78 -12.33 2.31
CA PRO A 143 -1.36 -11.00 2.45
C PRO A 143 -0.69 -10.06 1.47
N LEU A 144 -1.50 -9.36 0.67
CA LEU A 144 -1.04 -8.34 -0.25
C LEU A 144 -1.76 -7.01 0.05
N SER A 145 -0.97 -6.00 0.43
CA SER A 145 -1.48 -4.64 0.64
C SER A 145 -1.35 -3.84 -0.65
N LEU A 146 -2.48 -3.43 -1.22
CA LEU A 146 -2.55 -2.66 -2.46
C LEU A 146 -3.22 -1.31 -2.21
N GLY A 147 -2.71 -0.28 -2.90
CA GLY A 147 -3.48 0.96 -3.05
C GLY A 147 -4.73 0.72 -3.89
N ALA A 148 -5.78 1.52 -3.65
CA ALA A 148 -7.05 1.42 -4.39
C ALA A 148 -6.82 1.44 -5.91
N ALA A 149 -5.99 2.36 -6.40
CA ALA A 149 -5.66 2.52 -7.82
C ALA A 149 -4.99 1.29 -8.48
N HIS A 150 -4.40 0.37 -7.69
CA HIS A 150 -3.77 -0.86 -8.19
C HIS A 150 -4.68 -2.09 -8.09
N THR A 151 -5.80 -1.99 -7.36
CA THR A 151 -6.58 -3.16 -6.92
C THR A 151 -7.24 -3.88 -8.10
N GLU A 152 -7.91 -3.15 -8.99
CA GLU A 152 -8.63 -3.76 -10.12
C GLU A 152 -7.69 -4.47 -11.10
N ARG A 153 -6.55 -3.84 -11.40
CA ARG A 153 -5.54 -4.46 -12.27
C ARG A 153 -4.91 -5.68 -11.61
N ALA A 154 -4.57 -5.61 -10.33
CA ALA A 154 -4.04 -6.76 -9.62
C ALA A 154 -5.04 -7.93 -9.63
N ILE A 155 -6.32 -7.67 -9.39
CA ILE A 155 -7.40 -8.67 -9.50
C ILE A 155 -7.42 -9.28 -10.91
N THR A 156 -7.36 -8.46 -11.94
CA THR A 156 -7.36 -8.94 -13.34
C THR A 156 -6.16 -9.86 -13.60
N LEU A 157 -4.97 -9.49 -13.13
CA LEU A 157 -3.75 -10.28 -13.28
C LEU A 157 -3.78 -11.58 -12.46
N LEU A 158 -4.38 -11.56 -11.27
CA LEU A 158 -4.56 -12.77 -10.44
C LEU A 158 -5.57 -13.72 -11.07
N LYS A 159 -6.69 -13.20 -11.59
CA LYS A 159 -7.69 -13.97 -12.36
C LYS A 159 -7.07 -14.61 -13.59
N SER A 160 -6.27 -13.88 -14.36
CA SER A 160 -5.62 -14.42 -15.57
C SER A 160 -4.58 -15.52 -15.26
N LYS A 161 -4.14 -15.63 -14.01
CA LYS A 161 -3.26 -16.69 -13.53
C LYS A 161 -4.02 -17.80 -12.78
N GLU A 162 -5.36 -17.76 -12.81
CA GLU A 162 -6.24 -18.75 -12.17
C GLU A 162 -6.01 -18.92 -10.67
N ILE A 163 -5.61 -17.84 -9.99
CA ILE A 163 -5.34 -17.87 -8.55
C ILE A 163 -6.59 -17.46 -7.76
N SER A 164 -6.96 -18.27 -6.76
CA SER A 164 -7.99 -17.91 -5.79
C SER A 164 -7.52 -16.72 -4.93
N TYR A 165 -8.35 -15.67 -4.85
CA TYR A 165 -8.05 -14.48 -4.05
C TYR A 165 -9.29 -13.98 -3.33
N VAL A 166 -9.08 -13.21 -2.26
CA VAL A 166 -10.13 -12.47 -1.55
C VAL A 166 -9.69 -11.02 -1.44
N VAL A 167 -10.59 -10.10 -1.73
CA VAL A 167 -10.33 -8.65 -1.61
C VAL A 167 -11.02 -8.16 -0.35
N ILE A 168 -10.23 -7.72 0.62
CA ILE A 168 -10.74 -7.11 1.85
C ILE A 168 -10.61 -5.59 1.70
N LYS A 169 -11.74 -4.89 1.67
CA LYS A 169 -11.80 -3.42 1.64
C LYS A 169 -12.38 -2.94 2.97
N ALA A 170 -11.84 -1.85 3.53
CA ALA A 170 -12.49 -1.21 4.66
C ALA A 170 -13.81 -0.59 4.21
N ASN A 171 -14.83 -0.56 5.07
CA ASN A 171 -16.13 0.03 4.73
C ASN A 171 -16.05 1.53 4.36
N SER A 172 -14.98 2.21 4.77
CA SER A 172 -14.68 3.57 4.30
C SER A 172 -14.49 3.65 2.78
N PHE A 173 -14.09 2.54 2.12
CA PHE A 173 -14.01 2.41 0.65
C PHE A 173 -15.32 1.97 -0.02
N SER A 174 -16.37 1.65 0.75
CA SER A 174 -17.70 1.33 0.22
C SER A 174 -18.72 2.45 0.41
N LEU A 175 -18.37 3.52 1.13
CA LEU A 175 -19.14 4.75 1.15
C LEU A 175 -18.80 5.52 -0.12
N ASP A 176 -19.78 6.15 -0.77
CA ASP A 176 -19.63 7.03 -1.96
C ASP A 176 -18.69 8.24 -1.74
N LYS A 177 -17.97 8.27 -0.61
CA LYS A 177 -16.86 9.18 -0.35
C LYS A 177 -15.57 8.48 -0.72
N ASP A 178 -15.08 8.86 -1.88
CA ASP A 178 -13.92 8.27 -2.49
C ASP A 178 -12.65 8.39 -1.61
N PRO A 179 -12.03 7.27 -1.20
CA PRO A 179 -10.84 7.30 -0.33
C PRO A 179 -9.53 7.19 -1.12
N SER A 180 -9.59 7.21 -2.45
CA SER A 180 -8.40 7.15 -3.31
C SER A 180 -7.83 8.54 -3.60
N PHE A 181 -8.63 9.60 -3.44
CA PHE A 181 -8.12 10.97 -3.41
C PHE A 181 -7.67 11.37 -2.02
N LEU A 182 -6.39 11.70 -1.94
CA LEU A 182 -5.95 12.70 -0.98
C LEU A 182 -6.27 14.05 -1.62
N SER A 183 -7.14 14.85 -0.99
CA SER A 183 -7.23 16.28 -1.31
C SER A 183 -5.81 16.90 -1.33
N VAL A 184 -5.60 18.03 -2.01
CA VAL A 184 -4.28 18.70 -2.01
C VAL A 184 -3.80 18.93 -0.57
N GLU A 185 -4.73 19.30 0.30
CA GLU A 185 -4.50 19.44 1.71
C GLU A 185 -4.15 18.10 2.37
N ALA A 186 -4.87 17.01 2.12
CA ALA A 186 -4.55 15.68 2.62
C ALA A 186 -3.21 15.12 2.09
N TYR A 187 -2.84 15.43 0.85
CA TYR A 187 -1.56 15.03 0.26
C TYR A 187 -0.41 15.80 0.90
N GLN A 188 -0.56 17.12 1.04
CA GLN A 188 0.42 17.97 1.71
C GLN A 188 0.56 17.54 3.18
N ARG A 189 -0.55 17.28 3.87
CA ARG A 189 -0.58 16.72 5.22
C ARG A 189 0.16 15.38 5.28
N LYS A 190 -0.06 14.46 4.34
CA LYS A 190 0.69 13.20 4.25
C LYS A 190 2.19 13.41 4.06
N HIS A 191 2.58 14.34 3.21
CA HIS A 191 3.97 14.73 2.99
C HIS A 191 4.60 15.28 4.27
N ASP A 192 3.85 16.10 5.01
CA ASP A 192 4.24 16.70 6.28
C ASP A 192 4.07 15.74 7.48
N LYS A 193 3.79 14.46 7.19
CA LYS A 193 3.61 13.36 8.16
C LYS A 193 2.43 13.55 9.12
N LEU A 194 1.45 14.36 8.72
CA LEU A 194 0.16 14.55 9.37
C LEU A 194 -0.88 13.54 8.84
N SER A 195 -2.03 13.45 9.50
CA SER A 195 -3.14 12.63 9.04
C SER A 195 -3.68 13.15 7.71
N VAL A 196 -4.11 12.22 6.87
CA VAL A 196 -4.76 12.53 5.59
C VAL A 196 -6.19 13.03 5.75
N ASP A 197 -6.75 12.92 6.96
CA ASP A 197 -8.09 13.43 7.26
C ASP A 197 -8.09 14.96 7.26
N ASP A 198 -9.16 15.55 6.74
CA ASP A 198 -9.38 17.01 6.74
C ASP A 198 -9.55 17.56 8.18
N LYS A 199 -9.32 18.87 8.36
CA LYS A 199 -9.51 19.57 9.65
C LYS A 199 -10.91 19.34 10.22
N GLY A 200 -10.98 18.97 11.50
CA GLY A 200 -12.24 18.69 12.21
C GLY A 200 -12.69 17.23 12.13
N LEU A 201 -11.98 16.38 11.38
CA LEU A 201 -12.15 14.93 11.40
C LEU A 201 -11.17 14.27 12.36
N LEU A 202 -11.51 13.05 12.80
CA LEU A 202 -10.77 12.32 13.86
C LEU A 202 -9.26 12.29 13.59
N GLY A 203 -8.82 11.97 12.37
CA GLY A 203 -7.40 11.92 12.04
C GLY A 203 -6.70 13.27 12.20
N SER A 204 -7.36 14.41 11.92
CA SER A 204 -6.77 15.74 12.13
C SER A 204 -6.60 16.08 13.63
N PHE A 205 -7.49 15.60 14.50
CA PHE A 205 -7.30 15.69 15.96
C PHE A 205 -6.13 14.81 16.45
N LEU A 206 -5.83 13.75 15.70
CA LEU A 206 -4.71 12.86 15.95
C LEU A 206 -3.41 13.32 15.28
N ASP A 207 -3.36 14.48 14.60
CA ASP A 207 -2.13 15.03 14.00
C ASP A 207 -1.02 15.31 15.02
N THR A 208 -1.39 15.48 16.29
CA THR A 208 -0.44 15.56 17.41
C THR A 208 0.30 14.23 17.61
N ARG A 209 -0.25 13.12 17.12
CA ARG A 209 0.42 11.83 17.03
C ARG A 209 1.21 11.78 15.73
N TRP A 210 2.52 11.95 15.87
CA TRP A 210 3.46 11.67 14.79
C TRP A 210 3.20 10.30 14.19
N LYS A 211 3.00 10.23 12.87
CA LYS A 211 3.05 8.98 12.14
C LYS A 211 4.32 8.25 12.59
N PRO A 212 4.22 7.03 13.15
CA PRO A 212 5.39 6.37 13.70
C PRO A 212 6.46 6.29 12.61
N PRO A 213 7.70 6.69 12.90
CA PRO A 213 8.77 6.69 11.92
C PRO A 213 8.91 5.29 11.31
N ILE A 214 9.38 5.20 10.07
CA ILE A 214 9.66 3.90 9.43
C ILE A 214 10.46 3.04 10.40
N VAL A 215 9.86 1.93 10.84
CA VAL A 215 10.47 1.07 11.86
C VAL A 215 11.39 0.02 11.25
N LEU A 216 11.35 -0.18 9.92
CA LEU A 216 12.17 -1.17 9.22
C LEU A 216 13.67 -0.97 9.49
N GLU A 217 14.12 0.28 9.59
CA GLU A 217 15.52 0.60 9.89
C GLU A 217 15.86 0.60 11.38
N ARG A 218 14.86 0.42 12.26
CA ARG A 218 15.08 0.44 13.70
C ARG A 218 15.68 -0.89 14.17
N VAL A 219 16.75 -0.81 14.96
CA VAL A 219 17.47 -1.97 15.50
C VAL A 219 16.52 -2.96 16.18
N TRP A 220 15.60 -2.50 17.03
CA TRP A 220 14.66 -3.38 17.72
C TRP A 220 13.75 -4.17 16.75
N PHE A 221 13.39 -3.60 15.61
CA PHE A 221 12.56 -4.26 14.61
C PHE A 221 13.35 -5.33 13.86
N LYS A 222 14.59 -5.01 13.48
CA LYS A 222 15.52 -5.96 12.84
C LYS A 222 15.85 -7.12 13.79
N GLN A 223 16.15 -6.82 15.05
CA GLN A 223 16.33 -7.82 16.12
C GLN A 223 15.13 -8.78 16.23
N LYS A 224 13.91 -8.24 16.30
CA LYS A 224 12.69 -9.05 16.42
C LYS A 224 12.45 -9.91 15.17
N SER A 225 12.71 -9.35 13.99
CA SER A 225 12.55 -10.05 12.72
C SER A 225 13.54 -11.21 12.60
N GLU A 226 14.82 -10.97 12.92
CA GLU A 226 15.86 -12.01 12.97
C GLU A 226 15.54 -13.07 14.02
N LEU A 227 15.04 -12.69 15.20
CA LEU A 227 14.63 -13.63 16.24
C LEU A 227 13.53 -14.57 15.74
N ILE A 228 12.47 -14.04 15.13
CA ILE A 228 11.36 -14.84 14.59
C ILE A 228 11.86 -15.78 13.48
N TYR A 229 12.67 -15.24 12.56
CA TYR A 229 13.26 -16.00 11.46
C TYR A 229 14.11 -17.17 11.97
N ILE A 230 15.07 -16.90 12.84
CA ILE A 230 15.99 -17.95 13.30
C ILE A 230 15.31 -18.95 14.23
N THR A 231 14.34 -18.52 15.03
CA THR A 231 13.52 -19.43 15.85
C THR A 231 12.82 -20.47 14.98
N THR A 232 12.30 -20.04 13.83
CA THR A 232 11.63 -20.92 12.87
C THR A 232 12.60 -21.92 12.25
N ILE A 233 13.79 -21.47 11.86
CA ILE A 233 14.83 -22.33 11.27
C ILE A 233 15.30 -23.38 12.27
N ILE A 234 15.65 -22.98 13.50
CA ILE A 234 16.15 -23.90 14.54
C ILE A 234 15.06 -24.92 14.90
N ALA A 235 13.80 -24.51 15.04
CA ALA A 235 12.71 -25.43 15.35
C ALA A 235 12.51 -26.46 14.24
N ARG A 236 12.60 -26.06 12.96
CA ARG A 236 12.49 -26.97 11.81
C ARG A 236 13.64 -27.96 11.73
N GLU A 237 14.86 -27.49 11.99
CA GLU A 237 16.04 -28.36 12.01
C GLU A 237 15.93 -29.41 13.13
N ALA A 238 15.52 -29.00 14.33
CA ALA A 238 15.26 -29.92 15.45
C ALA A 238 14.17 -30.95 15.11
N ALA A 239 13.06 -30.51 14.52
CA ALA A 239 11.96 -31.39 14.11
C ALA A 239 12.37 -32.38 13.00
N SER A 240 13.37 -32.04 12.19
CA SER A 240 13.92 -32.89 11.13
C SER A 240 14.96 -33.90 11.67
N GLY A 241 15.16 -33.96 12.98
CA GLY A 241 16.13 -34.86 13.62
C GLY A 241 17.55 -34.30 13.69
N GLY A 242 17.75 -33.02 13.41
CA GLY A 242 19.04 -32.35 13.58
C GLY A 242 19.50 -32.38 15.04
N ILE A 243 20.81 -32.30 15.25
CA ILE A 243 21.42 -32.34 16.58
C ILE A 243 22.12 -31.00 16.86
N PRO A 244 21.90 -30.35 18.03
CA PRO A 244 22.63 -29.17 18.43
C PRO A 244 24.16 -29.36 18.36
N PRO A 245 24.94 -28.36 17.91
CA PRO A 245 24.54 -26.97 17.65
C PRO A 245 23.97 -26.71 16.24
N PHE A 246 23.56 -27.75 15.51
CA PHE A 246 22.96 -27.69 14.18
C PHE A 246 23.88 -27.12 13.10
N ASP A 247 24.85 -27.92 12.64
CA ASP A 247 25.84 -27.47 11.65
C ASP A 247 25.21 -27.09 10.30
N ASN A 248 24.09 -27.70 9.92
CA ASN A 248 23.38 -27.42 8.66
C ASN A 248 22.85 -25.99 8.55
N ILE A 249 22.63 -25.31 9.67
CA ILE A 249 22.10 -23.93 9.71
C ILE A 249 23.14 -22.92 10.20
N LYS A 250 24.41 -23.32 10.26
CA LYS A 250 25.51 -22.49 10.76
C LYS A 250 25.69 -21.23 9.91
N ASP A 251 25.53 -21.36 8.60
CA ASP A 251 25.64 -20.24 7.66
C ASP A 251 24.49 -19.25 7.87
N GLU A 252 23.27 -19.73 8.09
CA GLU A 252 22.08 -18.92 8.40
C GLU A 252 22.27 -18.16 9.72
N ILE A 253 22.80 -18.82 10.75
CA ILE A 253 23.11 -18.18 12.04
C ILE A 253 24.19 -17.12 11.87
N SER A 254 25.19 -17.34 11.00
CA SER A 254 26.27 -16.37 10.78
C SER A 254 25.83 -15.09 10.04
N LYS A 255 24.71 -15.16 9.30
CA LYS A 255 24.12 -14.02 8.57
C LYS A 255 23.35 -13.06 9.48
N LEU A 256 23.12 -13.40 10.75
CA LEU A 256 22.40 -12.56 11.70
C LEU A 256 23.28 -11.40 12.16
N ASN A 257 22.78 -10.17 12.04
CA ASN A 257 23.55 -8.96 12.36
C ASN A 257 23.06 -8.28 13.65
N TYR A 258 21.85 -8.59 14.10
CA TYR A 258 21.19 -7.88 15.19
C TYR A 258 20.94 -8.77 16.41
N ILE A 259 21.08 -10.09 16.29
CA ILE A 259 21.05 -11.01 17.42
C ILE A 259 22.23 -11.98 17.39
N THR A 260 22.50 -12.59 18.54
CA THR A 260 23.45 -13.71 18.66
C THR A 260 22.80 -14.83 19.44
N ILE A 261 23.00 -16.06 18.96
CA ILE A 261 22.54 -17.27 19.65
C ILE A 261 23.70 -17.85 20.45
N ASP A 262 23.44 -18.13 21.71
CA ASP A 262 24.38 -18.88 22.54
C ASP A 262 24.32 -20.36 22.13
N LYS A 263 25.29 -20.80 21.31
CA LYS A 263 25.33 -22.16 20.76
C LYS A 263 25.41 -23.24 21.83
N GLN A 264 25.98 -22.94 23.00
CA GLN A 264 26.08 -23.89 24.10
C GLN A 264 24.75 -24.05 24.84
N SER A 265 23.82 -23.12 24.65
CA SER A 265 22.49 -23.17 25.26
C SER A 265 21.47 -24.00 24.46
N LEU A 266 21.78 -24.33 23.20
CA LEU A 266 20.90 -25.10 22.31
C LEU A 266 20.75 -26.52 22.84
N LYS A 267 19.51 -26.92 23.10
CA LYS A 267 19.17 -28.30 23.48
C LYS A 267 17.79 -28.67 22.97
N ILE A 268 17.59 -29.96 22.73
CA ILE A 268 16.28 -30.53 22.40
C ILE A 268 15.72 -31.18 23.67
N ASP A 269 14.47 -30.87 23.99
CA ASP A 269 13.71 -31.44 25.10
C ASP A 269 12.32 -31.83 24.58
N ASN A 270 12.05 -33.14 24.48
CA ASN A 270 10.79 -33.70 23.97
C ASN A 270 10.39 -33.18 22.57
N GLY A 271 11.34 -33.06 21.65
CA GLY A 271 11.10 -32.55 20.29
C GLY A 271 11.00 -31.02 20.19
N GLU A 272 11.08 -30.32 21.31
CA GLU A 272 11.10 -28.86 21.37
C GLU A 272 12.53 -28.36 21.55
N VAL A 273 12.91 -27.28 20.89
CA VAL A 273 14.24 -26.70 21.00
C VAL A 273 14.25 -25.54 21.99
N ILE A 274 15.22 -25.53 22.89
CA ILE A 274 15.43 -24.49 23.88
C ILE A 274 16.78 -23.83 23.63
N PHE A 275 16.83 -22.51 23.60
CA PHE A 275 18.06 -21.76 23.41
C PHE A 275 17.97 -20.33 23.96
N LYS A 276 19.13 -19.72 24.15
CA LYS A 276 19.30 -18.35 24.65
C LYS A 276 19.72 -17.45 23.49
N VAL A 277 19.06 -16.29 23.39
CA VAL A 277 19.32 -15.28 22.37
C VAL A 277 19.68 -13.97 23.05
N MET A 278 20.66 -13.27 22.49
CA MET A 278 21.08 -11.93 22.91
C MET A 278 20.82 -10.93 21.79
N GLY A 279 20.13 -9.84 22.10
CA GLY A 279 19.96 -8.71 21.17
C GLY A 279 21.22 -7.82 21.15
N LEU A 280 21.70 -7.47 19.96
CA LEU A 280 22.84 -6.59 19.72
C LEU A 280 22.40 -5.15 19.43
N GLY A 281 23.15 -4.16 19.91
CA GLY A 281 22.84 -2.74 19.73
C GLY A 281 22.87 -1.98 21.06
N GLU A 282 22.30 -0.76 21.08
CA GLU A 282 22.29 0.12 22.26
C GLU A 282 21.53 -0.50 23.45
N ASN A 283 20.42 -1.17 23.17
CA ASN A 283 19.61 -1.85 24.18
C ASN A 283 19.83 -3.36 24.12
N ARG A 284 20.97 -3.82 24.63
CA ARG A 284 21.25 -5.25 24.75
C ARG A 284 20.24 -5.90 25.67
N TRP A 285 19.73 -7.05 25.24
CA TRP A 285 18.80 -7.86 26.03
C TRP A 285 19.15 -9.33 25.89
N THR A 286 18.62 -10.15 26.79
CA THR A 286 18.76 -11.60 26.75
C THR A 286 17.40 -12.23 27.01
N ILE A 287 17.02 -13.18 26.17
CA ILE A 287 15.82 -13.99 26.37
C ILE A 287 16.12 -15.46 26.15
N TRP A 288 15.32 -16.30 26.78
CA TRP A 288 15.20 -17.72 26.53
C TRP A 288 14.03 -17.97 25.60
N VAL A 289 14.25 -18.84 24.63
CA VAL A 289 13.29 -19.27 23.63
C VAL A 289 13.08 -20.75 23.79
N ARG A 290 11.82 -21.19 23.78
CA ARG A 290 11.45 -22.58 23.54
C ARG A 290 10.57 -22.61 22.30
N ALA A 291 10.89 -23.43 21.33
CA ALA A 291 10.17 -23.47 20.06
C ALA A 291 9.92 -24.90 19.61
N ALA A 292 8.81 -25.12 18.92
CA ALA A 292 8.41 -26.42 18.42
C ALA A 292 7.77 -26.29 17.05
N VAL A 293 7.98 -27.28 16.19
CA VAL A 293 7.15 -27.44 14.99
C VAL A 293 5.84 -28.11 15.40
N ILE A 294 4.73 -27.47 15.10
CA ILE A 294 3.40 -28.04 15.30
C ILE A 294 2.90 -28.63 13.99
N SER A 295 2.15 -29.74 14.07
CA SER A 295 1.43 -30.24 12.90
C SER A 295 0.56 -29.12 12.35
N PRO A 296 0.55 -28.89 11.02
CA PRO A 296 -0.36 -27.92 10.44
C PRO A 296 -1.78 -28.28 10.90
N GLU A 297 -2.48 -27.31 11.48
CA GLU A 297 -3.91 -27.47 11.78
C GLU A 297 -4.60 -27.98 10.50
N LYS A 298 -5.63 -28.82 10.67
CA LYS A 298 -6.46 -29.32 9.57
C LYS A 298 -6.69 -28.18 8.58
N GLN A 299 -6.43 -28.39 7.29
CA GLN A 299 -6.53 -27.34 6.27
C GLN A 299 -7.97 -26.77 6.27
N GLU A 300 -8.18 -25.72 7.05
CA GLU A 300 -9.35 -24.88 7.01
C GLU A 300 -9.36 -24.20 5.64
N SER A 301 -10.54 -24.08 5.04
CA SER A 301 -10.71 -23.28 3.83
C SER A 301 -10.25 -21.84 4.06
N LEU A 302 -9.85 -21.14 3.00
CA LEU A 302 -9.49 -19.72 3.06
C LEU A 302 -10.59 -18.89 3.75
N GLU A 303 -11.84 -19.21 3.47
CA GLU A 303 -13.00 -18.53 4.05
C GLU A 303 -13.10 -18.74 5.57
N GLU A 304 -12.96 -19.98 6.05
CA GLU A 304 -12.98 -20.30 7.49
C GLU A 304 -11.86 -19.58 8.24
N ARG A 305 -10.64 -19.57 7.68
CA ARG A 305 -9.48 -18.89 8.27
C ARG A 305 -9.72 -17.39 8.37
N ILE A 306 -10.29 -16.76 7.34
CA ILE A 306 -10.60 -15.32 7.35
C ILE A 306 -11.68 -15.01 8.40
N LYS A 307 -12.76 -15.81 8.47
CA LYS A 307 -13.83 -15.62 9.47
C LYS A 307 -13.27 -15.69 10.90
N LYS A 308 -12.44 -16.68 11.20
CA LYS A 308 -11.80 -16.86 12.51
C LYS A 308 -10.93 -15.66 12.88
N ILE A 309 -10.09 -15.18 11.97
CA ILE A 309 -9.24 -13.99 12.20
C ILE A 309 -10.11 -12.75 12.44
N LEU A 310 -11.17 -12.54 11.66
CA LEU A 310 -12.06 -11.40 11.85
C LEU A 310 -12.75 -11.44 13.23
N ASP A 311 -13.14 -12.61 13.69
CA ASP A 311 -13.73 -12.78 15.02
C ASP A 311 -12.72 -12.58 16.15
N GLU A 312 -11.46 -12.97 15.97
CA GLU A 312 -10.38 -12.70 16.94
C GLU A 312 -10.05 -11.20 17.01
N VAL A 313 -10.00 -10.51 15.88
CA VAL A 313 -9.75 -9.05 15.82
C VAL A 313 -10.89 -8.30 16.51
N LYS A 314 -12.14 -8.72 16.35
CA LYS A 314 -13.30 -8.14 17.06
C LYS A 314 -13.24 -8.34 18.58
N LYS A 315 -12.54 -9.38 19.07
CA LYS A 315 -12.47 -9.73 20.50
C LYS A 315 -11.29 -9.09 21.23
N ASN A 316 -10.28 -8.58 20.53
CA ASN A 316 -9.09 -8.00 21.15
C ASN A 316 -9.29 -6.50 21.47
N GLU A 317 -9.98 -6.21 22.57
CA GLU A 317 -9.84 -4.95 23.30
C GLU A 317 -8.70 -5.06 24.32
N ASP A 318 -7.76 -4.11 24.27
CA ASP A 318 -6.69 -3.78 25.21
C ASP A 318 -6.11 -4.91 26.10
N VAL A 319 -5.02 -5.53 25.63
CA VAL A 319 -4.14 -6.35 26.49
C VAL A 319 -2.81 -5.62 26.70
N SER A 320 -2.77 -4.70 27.67
CA SER A 320 -1.52 -4.16 28.19
C SER A 320 -0.78 -5.25 28.96
N LYS A 321 0.10 -6.01 28.29
CA LYS A 321 0.90 -7.07 28.94
C LYS A 321 2.04 -6.48 29.78
N LYS A 322 2.25 -7.04 30.98
CA LYS A 322 3.34 -6.65 31.88
C LYS A 322 4.69 -7.13 31.32
N LYS A 323 5.70 -6.24 31.40
CA LYS A 323 7.07 -6.51 30.94
C LYS A 323 7.69 -7.64 31.79
N GLY A 324 8.06 -8.76 31.16
CA GLY A 324 8.72 -9.91 31.80
C GLY A 324 7.88 -11.19 31.90
N GLU A 325 6.61 -11.16 31.52
CA GLU A 325 5.77 -12.35 31.48
C GLU A 325 6.15 -13.28 30.33
N LEU A 326 5.97 -14.58 30.56
CA LEU A 326 6.09 -15.61 29.54
C LEU A 326 5.14 -15.29 28.38
N GLU A 327 5.67 -15.22 27.18
CA GLU A 327 4.90 -14.94 25.98
C GLU A 327 4.93 -16.11 25.02
N ILE A 328 3.79 -16.77 24.81
CA ILE A 328 3.62 -17.84 23.82
C ILE A 328 2.97 -17.24 22.56
N LYS A 329 3.59 -17.45 21.40
CA LYS A 329 3.13 -16.94 20.11
C LYS A 329 3.36 -17.95 18.99
N LYS A 330 2.45 -17.96 18.03
CA LYS A 330 2.69 -18.56 16.71
C LYS A 330 3.63 -17.65 15.93
N VAL A 331 4.79 -18.15 15.54
CA VAL A 331 5.86 -17.37 14.87
C VAL A 331 6.04 -17.72 13.40
N ALA A 332 5.58 -18.91 13.01
CA ALA A 332 5.35 -19.30 11.62
C ALA A 332 4.11 -20.21 11.54
N ASN A 333 3.64 -20.53 10.33
CA ASN A 333 2.44 -21.36 10.14
C ASN A 333 2.50 -22.70 10.86
N ASN A 334 3.69 -23.29 10.94
CA ASN A 334 3.96 -24.56 11.61
C ASN A 334 4.92 -24.41 12.80
N THR A 335 5.09 -23.21 13.36
CA THR A 335 6.03 -23.01 14.48
C THR A 335 5.41 -22.16 15.58
N ILE A 336 5.41 -22.69 16.79
CA ILE A 336 5.05 -21.99 18.01
C ILE A 336 6.31 -21.76 18.82
N ALA A 337 6.40 -20.60 19.50
CA ALA A 337 7.50 -20.28 20.37
C ALA A 337 7.03 -19.57 21.64
N ALA A 338 7.72 -19.88 22.73
CA ALA A 338 7.62 -19.17 24.00
C ALA A 338 8.88 -18.35 24.24
N TYR A 339 8.70 -17.13 24.74
CA TYR A 339 9.75 -16.16 25.03
C TYR A 339 9.69 -15.73 26.50
N SER A 340 10.83 -15.72 27.19
CA SER A 340 10.93 -15.12 28.53
C SER A 340 12.36 -14.69 28.85
N SER A 341 12.55 -13.65 29.65
CA SER A 341 13.84 -13.36 30.27
C SER A 341 14.19 -14.35 31.40
N ASN A 342 13.20 -15.07 31.94
CA ASN A 342 13.38 -16.06 33.00
C ASN A 342 13.54 -17.47 32.41
N ARG A 343 14.75 -18.03 32.54
CA ARG A 343 15.06 -19.40 32.10
C ARG A 343 14.09 -20.43 32.67
N SER A 344 13.80 -20.37 33.97
CA SER A 344 12.97 -21.35 34.65
C SER A 344 11.53 -21.35 34.13
N ALA A 345 11.01 -20.17 33.76
CA ALA A 345 9.69 -20.06 33.14
C ALA A 345 9.63 -20.81 31.79
N ILE A 346 10.69 -20.78 31.00
CA ILE A 346 10.79 -21.48 29.71
C ILE A 346 11.02 -22.99 29.89
N MET A 347 11.80 -23.36 30.90
CA MET A 347 12.10 -24.76 31.20
C MET A 347 10.87 -25.55 31.66
N ASN A 348 9.93 -24.90 32.35
CA ASN A 348 8.80 -25.56 32.99
C ASN A 348 7.54 -25.66 32.12
N ILE A 349 7.56 -25.17 30.89
CA ILE A 349 6.41 -25.18 29.99
C ILE A 349 6.59 -26.17 28.85
N ARG A 350 5.48 -26.69 28.33
CA ARG A 350 5.43 -27.36 27.01
C ARG A 350 4.56 -26.52 26.08
N ILE A 351 4.93 -26.48 24.80
CA ILE A 351 4.26 -25.64 23.79
C ILE A 351 3.72 -26.45 22.62
N SER A 352 4.27 -27.62 22.33
CA SER A 352 3.60 -28.67 21.56
C SER A 352 2.88 -29.61 22.52
N GLY A 353 1.56 -29.72 22.35
CA GLY A 353 0.70 -30.64 23.10
C GLY A 353 0.83 -32.08 22.63
#